data_AF-A0A3C0BFX4-F1
#
_entry.id   AF-A0A3C0BFX4-F1
#
_cell.length_a   1.000
_cell.length_b   1.000
_cell.length_c   1.000
_cell.angle_alpha   90.00
_cell.angle_beta   90.00
_cell.angle_gamma   90.00
#
_symmetry.space_group_name_H-M   'P 1'
#
loop_
_entity.id
_entity.type
_entity.pdbx_description
1 polymer ?
#
loop_
_entity_poly.entity_id
_entity_poly.type
_entity_poly.pdbx_seq_one_letter_code
_entity_poly.pdbx_strand_id
1 'polypeptide(L)'
;LEKYYLYDIGIKCGCVQLEYRKKTNFGIIEKTLYANQAMGRRKYVRALCGNNCGLIFTLAGKQHNGIIYDISLSHFSCTIPDDCALAEHEKLHNIQFNIKGLHIRADAVLFMKRVSGDGMLYIFTFINSQNENGLDIFVRQLLTPKLYEIMSENCKSILNRLFYKSDMANNQSLPFMKK
;
A
#
# COMPACT_ATOMS: atom_id res chain seq x y z
N LEU A 1 -3.05 26.90 -11.03
CA LEU A 1 -3.03 25.89 -9.95
C LEU A 1 -1.68 25.19 -9.84
N GLU A 2 -1.16 24.62 -10.93
CA GLU A 2 0.14 23.92 -10.93
C GLU A 2 1.28 24.77 -10.37
N LYS A 3 1.40 26.03 -10.83
CA LYS A 3 2.40 26.98 -10.30
C LYS A 3 2.31 27.15 -8.77
N TYR A 4 1.10 27.32 -8.26
CA TYR A 4 0.85 27.53 -6.84
C TYR A 4 1.26 26.33 -5.98
N TYR A 5 0.90 25.12 -6.39
CA TYR A 5 1.23 23.92 -5.60
C TYR A 5 2.70 23.50 -5.74
N LEU A 6 3.30 23.62 -6.92
CA LEU A 6 4.68 23.19 -7.15
C LEU A 6 5.71 24.22 -6.69
N TYR A 7 5.46 25.52 -6.91
CA TYR A 7 6.45 26.57 -6.68
C TYR A 7 6.15 27.40 -5.42
N ASP A 8 4.89 27.76 -5.18
CA ASP A 8 4.56 28.63 -4.04
C ASP A 8 4.44 27.81 -2.73
N ILE A 9 3.80 26.63 -2.77
CA ILE A 9 3.69 25.70 -1.63
C ILE A 9 4.91 24.74 -1.56
N GLY A 10 5.59 24.50 -2.68
CA GLY A 10 6.77 23.65 -2.72
C GLY A 10 6.47 22.15 -2.59
N ILE A 11 5.30 21.69 -3.04
CA ILE A 11 4.97 20.26 -3.00
C ILE A 11 5.90 19.51 -3.95
N LYS A 12 6.72 18.60 -3.39
CA LYS A 12 7.68 17.76 -4.13
C LYS A 12 7.02 16.54 -4.79
N CYS A 13 5.89 16.71 -5.47
CA CYS A 13 5.24 15.65 -6.25
C CYS A 13 4.79 16.17 -7.62
N GLY A 14 4.48 15.26 -8.54
CA GLY A 14 3.96 15.62 -9.86
C GLY A 14 2.50 16.08 -9.78
N CYS A 15 2.13 17.05 -10.60
CA CYS A 15 0.73 17.43 -10.81
C CYS A 15 0.20 16.66 -12.02
N VAL A 16 -0.99 16.06 -11.91
CA VAL A 16 -1.68 15.40 -13.02
C VAL A 16 -2.97 16.14 -13.26
N GLN A 17 -3.09 16.76 -14.43
CA GLN A 17 -4.32 17.42 -14.82
C GLN A 17 -5.37 16.36 -15.18
N LEU A 18 -6.51 16.40 -14.49
CA LEU A 18 -7.64 15.54 -14.77
C LEU A 18 -8.61 16.26 -15.71
N GLU A 19 -9.19 15.53 -16.65
CA GLU A 19 -10.27 16.00 -17.52
C GLU A 19 -11.60 16.09 -16.75
N TYR A 20 -12.51 16.92 -17.22
CA TYR A 20 -13.86 17.06 -16.64
C TYR A 20 -14.66 15.74 -16.67
N ARG A 21 -14.35 14.83 -17.61
CA ARG A 21 -15.04 13.54 -17.76
C ARG A 21 -14.36 12.45 -16.92
N LYS A 22 -15.05 12.01 -15.86
CA LYS A 22 -14.57 11.00 -14.89
C LYS A 22 -14.03 9.70 -15.52
N LYS A 23 -14.56 9.24 -16.66
CA LYS A 23 -14.14 7.97 -17.31
C LYS A 23 -12.71 8.02 -17.87
N THR A 24 -12.26 9.15 -18.42
CA THR A 24 -10.93 9.26 -19.06
C THR A 24 -9.81 9.40 -18.02
N ASN A 25 -10.12 10.00 -16.87
CA ASN A 25 -9.18 10.29 -15.79
C ASN A 25 -8.47 9.06 -15.23
N PHE A 26 -9.17 7.92 -15.20
CA PHE A 26 -8.56 6.66 -14.75
C PHE A 26 -7.36 6.26 -15.61
N GLY A 27 -7.46 6.38 -16.93
CA GLY A 27 -6.34 6.07 -17.84
C GLY A 27 -5.18 7.05 -17.68
N ILE A 28 -5.45 8.33 -17.39
CA ILE A 28 -4.41 9.35 -17.16
C ILE A 28 -3.64 9.06 -15.86
N ILE A 29 -4.37 8.75 -14.78
CA ILE A 29 -3.77 8.39 -13.48
C ILE A 29 -2.95 7.10 -13.63
N GLU A 30 -3.51 6.07 -14.27
CA GLU A 30 -2.82 4.80 -14.52
C GLU A 30 -1.51 5.01 -15.29
N LYS A 31 -1.54 5.72 -16.42
CA LYS A 31 -0.33 6.04 -17.21
C LYS A 31 0.72 6.80 -16.40
N THR A 32 0.29 7.74 -15.55
CA THR A 32 1.21 8.51 -14.72
C THR A 32 1.84 7.66 -13.62
N LEU A 33 1.07 6.76 -13.00
CA LEU A 33 1.60 5.81 -12.03
C LEU A 33 2.62 4.86 -12.70
N TYR A 34 2.33 4.39 -13.91
CA TYR A 34 3.29 3.61 -14.72
C TYR A 34 4.58 4.38 -15.03
N ALA A 35 4.47 5.65 -15.45
CA ALA A 35 5.64 6.49 -15.73
C ALA A 35 6.49 6.75 -14.47
N ASN A 36 5.85 6.96 -13.31
CA ASN A 36 6.55 7.09 -12.02
C ASN A 36 7.28 5.81 -11.61
N GLN A 37 6.73 4.64 -11.94
CA GLN A 37 7.41 3.37 -11.75
C GLN A 37 8.63 3.24 -12.67
N ALA A 38 8.53 3.71 -13.91
CA ALA A 38 9.62 3.70 -14.90
C ALA A 38 10.80 4.62 -14.52
N MET A 39 10.55 5.72 -13.79
CA MET A 39 11.59 6.63 -13.27
C MET A 39 12.40 6.07 -12.08
N GLY A 40 12.24 4.79 -11.73
CA GLY A 40 13.24 4.05 -10.95
C GLY A 40 13.22 4.21 -9.43
N ARG A 41 12.30 4.96 -8.83
CA ARG A 41 12.22 5.04 -7.35
C ARG A 41 11.71 3.75 -6.69
N ARG A 42 10.90 2.96 -7.39
CA ARG A 42 10.46 1.63 -6.94
C ARG A 42 10.25 0.72 -8.15
N LYS A 43 10.89 -0.45 -8.13
CA LYS A 43 10.72 -1.49 -9.17
C LYS A 43 9.32 -2.11 -9.17
N TYR A 44 8.74 -2.27 -7.98
CA TYR A 44 7.45 -2.91 -7.79
C TYR A 44 6.46 -1.97 -7.13
N VAL A 45 5.20 -2.06 -7.58
CA VAL A 45 4.12 -1.29 -7.00
C VAL A 45 3.78 -1.81 -5.60
N ARG A 46 3.35 -0.90 -4.74
CA ARG A 46 3.04 -1.15 -3.34
C ARG A 46 1.55 -0.97 -3.11
N ALA A 47 0.89 -2.04 -2.71
CA ALA A 47 -0.52 -2.02 -2.37
C ALA A 47 -0.66 -1.65 -0.89
N LEU A 48 -1.40 -0.56 -0.61
CA LEU A 48 -1.81 -0.22 0.74
C LEU A 48 -2.86 -1.22 1.21
N CYS A 49 -2.58 -1.87 2.32
CA CYS A 49 -3.44 -2.89 2.89
C CYS A 49 -4.39 -2.26 3.90
N GLY A 50 -5.63 -2.75 3.91
CA GLY A 50 -6.64 -2.38 4.91
C GLY A 50 -6.79 -3.47 5.97
N ASN A 51 -7.86 -3.38 6.76
CA ASN A 51 -8.14 -4.24 7.92
C ASN A 51 -8.19 -5.77 7.63
N ASN A 52 -8.20 -6.19 6.36
CA ASN A 52 -8.31 -7.59 5.93
C ASN A 52 -6.98 -8.17 5.41
N CYS A 53 -5.86 -7.59 5.81
CA CYS A 53 -4.54 -8.11 5.49
C CYS A 53 -3.74 -8.37 6.77
N GLY A 54 -3.29 -9.60 6.94
CA GLY A 54 -2.57 -10.01 8.14
C GLY A 54 -1.54 -11.08 7.85
N LEU A 55 -0.67 -11.31 8.81
CA LEU A 55 0.34 -12.35 8.78
C LEU A 55 0.43 -13.09 10.11
N ILE A 56 0.90 -14.33 10.04
CA ILE A 56 1.13 -15.20 11.18
C ILE A 56 2.50 -15.85 11.00
N PHE A 57 3.34 -15.81 12.02
CA PHE A 57 4.62 -16.51 12.04
C PHE A 57 4.92 -17.04 13.44
N THR A 58 5.89 -17.94 13.53
CA THR A 58 6.37 -18.49 14.80
C THR A 58 7.80 -18.02 15.03
N LEU A 59 8.07 -17.47 16.22
CA LEU A 59 9.39 -17.05 16.67
C LEU A 59 9.65 -17.63 18.06
N ALA A 60 10.79 -18.30 18.26
CA ALA A 60 11.14 -18.94 19.53
C ALA A 60 10.01 -19.83 20.13
N GLY A 61 9.24 -20.51 19.27
CA GLY A 61 8.12 -21.36 19.69
C GLY A 61 6.81 -20.62 20.01
N LYS A 62 6.81 -19.28 20.03
CA LYS A 62 5.60 -18.47 20.20
C LYS A 62 5.05 -18.04 18.84
N GLN A 63 3.73 -18.15 18.67
CA GLN A 63 3.04 -17.64 17.48
C GLN A 63 2.77 -16.14 17.65
N HIS A 64 3.06 -15.37 16.60
CA HIS A 64 2.81 -13.95 16.51
C HIS A 64 1.87 -13.65 15.34
N ASN A 65 0.88 -12.80 15.59
CA ASN A 65 -0.06 -12.33 14.58
C ASN A 65 0.24 -10.86 14.29
N GLY A 66 0.40 -10.48 13.03
CA GLY A 66 0.67 -9.12 12.60
C GLY A 66 -0.38 -8.60 11.64
N ILE A 67 -0.52 -7.28 11.57
CA ILE A 67 -1.39 -6.58 10.62
C ILE A 67 -0.50 -5.96 9.54
N ILE A 68 -0.82 -6.23 8.27
CA ILE A 68 -0.03 -5.73 7.14
C ILE A 68 -0.54 -4.34 6.77
N TYR A 69 0.38 -3.38 6.71
CA TYR A 69 0.09 -1.99 6.34
C TYR A 69 0.28 -1.77 4.84
N ASP A 70 1.35 -2.31 4.27
CA ASP A 70 1.58 -2.32 2.83
C ASP A 70 2.37 -3.54 2.37
N ILE A 71 2.19 -3.92 1.10
CA ILE A 71 2.88 -5.06 0.50
C ILE A 71 3.19 -4.81 -0.98
N SER A 72 4.32 -5.34 -1.43
CA SER A 72 4.80 -5.36 -2.81
C SER A 72 5.41 -6.72 -3.14
N LEU A 73 5.94 -6.93 -4.35
CA LEU A 73 6.64 -8.18 -4.70
C LEU A 73 8.02 -8.34 -4.04
N SER A 74 8.49 -7.33 -3.31
CA SER A 74 9.84 -7.33 -2.72
C SER A 74 9.85 -7.13 -1.22
N HIS A 75 8.91 -6.33 -0.71
CA HIS A 75 8.84 -5.93 0.68
C HIS A 75 7.40 -5.89 1.16
N PHE A 76 7.22 -5.99 2.47
CA PHE A 76 5.99 -5.63 3.15
C PHE A 76 6.30 -4.89 4.45
N SER A 77 5.31 -4.15 4.95
CA SER A 77 5.35 -3.52 6.26
C SER A 77 4.20 -4.01 7.13
N CYS A 78 4.45 -4.19 8.41
CA CYS A 78 3.45 -4.64 9.36
C CYS A 78 3.64 -4.06 10.75
N THR A 79 2.57 -4.11 11.53
CA THR A 79 2.62 -3.96 12.98
C THR A 79 2.43 -5.33 13.62
N ILE A 80 3.11 -5.55 14.74
CA ILE A 80 2.98 -6.77 15.55
C ILE A 80 2.53 -6.29 16.94
N PRO A 81 1.33 -6.65 17.42
CA PRO A 81 0.77 -6.14 18.67
C PRO A 81 1.54 -6.61 19.92
N ASP A 82 2.12 -7.79 19.84
CA ASP A 82 2.90 -8.38 20.93
C ASP A 82 4.34 -7.84 20.91
N ASP A 83 4.96 -7.73 22.10
CA ASP A 83 6.41 -7.52 22.21
C ASP A 83 7.14 -8.66 21.49
N CYS A 84 7.61 -8.35 20.28
CA CYS A 84 8.33 -9.24 19.41
C CYS A 84 9.79 -8.80 19.41
N ALA A 85 10.63 -9.55 20.11
CA ALA A 85 12.07 -9.30 20.21
C ALA A 85 12.82 -9.71 18.93
N LEU A 86 12.33 -9.26 17.77
CA LEU A 86 12.90 -9.58 16.46
C LEU A 86 14.11 -8.70 16.17
N ALA A 87 15.29 -9.25 15.92
CA ALA A 87 16.46 -8.46 15.58
C ALA A 87 16.42 -8.01 14.10
N GLU A 88 17.08 -6.89 13.77
CA GLU A 88 17.31 -6.56 12.36
C GLU A 88 18.14 -7.67 11.70
N HIS A 89 17.85 -7.94 10.43
CA HIS A 89 18.41 -9.04 9.65
C HIS A 89 18.01 -10.44 10.12
N GLU A 90 17.12 -10.56 11.10
CA GLU A 90 16.56 -11.85 11.48
C GLU A 90 15.65 -12.41 10.39
N LYS A 91 15.86 -13.69 10.06
CA LYS A 91 15.08 -14.41 9.05
C LYS A 91 13.89 -15.11 9.70
N LEU A 92 12.71 -14.84 9.16
CA LEU A 92 11.48 -15.54 9.46
C LEU A 92 11.15 -16.50 8.33
N HIS A 93 10.81 -17.73 8.71
CA HIS A 93 10.47 -18.79 7.78
C HIS A 93 8.97 -19.08 7.80
N ASN A 94 8.43 -19.50 6.65
CA ASN A 94 7.08 -20.01 6.50
C ASN A 94 6.01 -19.08 7.10
N ILE A 95 6.17 -17.77 6.87
CA ILE A 95 5.21 -16.77 7.30
C ILE A 95 3.93 -17.00 6.51
N GLN A 96 2.80 -17.13 7.21
CA GLN A 96 1.49 -17.30 6.61
C GLN A 96 0.87 -15.92 6.40
N PHE A 97 0.54 -15.58 5.17
CA PHE A 97 -0.11 -14.32 4.83
C PHE A 97 -1.57 -14.56 4.45
N ASN A 98 -2.43 -13.64 4.85
CA ASN A 98 -3.77 -13.47 4.30
C ASN A 98 -3.85 -12.07 3.70
N ILE A 99 -4.01 -11.97 2.39
CA ILE A 99 -4.05 -10.72 1.63
C ILE A 99 -5.42 -10.59 0.96
N LYS A 100 -6.40 -9.98 1.65
CA LYS A 100 -7.80 -9.90 1.20
C LYS A 100 -8.34 -11.26 0.67
N GLY A 101 -8.17 -12.31 1.47
CA GLY A 101 -8.64 -13.67 1.16
C GLY A 101 -7.65 -14.52 0.34
N LEU A 102 -6.58 -13.93 -0.19
CA LEU A 102 -5.49 -14.69 -0.79
C LEU A 102 -4.55 -15.21 0.30
N HIS A 103 -4.45 -16.53 0.43
CA HIS A 103 -3.52 -17.17 1.35
C HIS A 103 -2.22 -17.57 0.64
N ILE A 104 -1.09 -17.05 1.13
CA ILE A 104 0.24 -17.42 0.63
C ILE A 104 1.19 -17.68 1.79
N ARG A 105 2.27 -18.41 1.52
CA ARG A 105 3.39 -18.60 2.45
C ARG A 105 4.65 -18.06 1.82
N ALA A 106 5.48 -17.36 2.59
CA ALA A 106 6.77 -16.88 2.14
C ALA A 106 7.75 -16.70 3.32
N ASP A 107 9.04 -16.72 3.01
CA ASP A 107 10.10 -16.36 3.93
C ASP A 107 10.41 -14.85 3.81
N ALA A 108 10.89 -14.25 4.90
CA ALA A 108 11.27 -12.85 4.89
C ALA A 108 12.38 -12.55 5.90
N VAL A 109 13.11 -11.47 5.67
CA VAL A 109 14.14 -10.95 6.57
C VAL A 109 13.69 -9.58 7.06
N LEU A 110 13.81 -9.33 8.38
CA LEU A 110 13.57 -8.00 8.92
C LEU A 110 14.64 -7.04 8.39
N PHE A 111 14.23 -6.03 7.63
CA PHE A 111 15.15 -5.04 7.06
C PHE A 111 15.39 -3.90 8.04
N MET A 112 14.32 -3.35 8.62
CA MET A 112 14.43 -2.27 9.59
C MET A 112 13.17 -2.15 10.45
N LYS A 113 13.30 -1.46 11.58
CA LYS A 113 12.17 -1.01 12.39
C LYS A 113 12.08 0.51 12.38
N ARG A 114 10.88 1.06 12.48
CA ARG A 114 10.68 2.49 12.71
C ARG A 114 9.49 2.76 13.59
N VAL A 115 9.62 3.77 14.45
CA VAL A 115 8.49 4.29 15.23
C VAL A 115 7.59 5.08 14.30
N SER A 116 6.29 4.79 14.35
CA SER A 116 5.21 5.53 13.71
C SER A 116 4.23 6.00 14.78
N GLY A 117 3.34 6.95 14.45
CA GLY A 117 2.31 7.43 15.39
C GLY A 117 1.42 6.31 15.95
N ASP A 118 1.27 5.22 15.20
CA ASP A 118 0.45 4.06 15.55
C ASP A 118 1.26 2.90 16.20
N GLY A 119 2.53 3.14 16.57
CA GLY A 119 3.41 2.15 17.19
C GLY A 119 4.61 1.74 16.33
N MET A 120 5.20 0.58 16.61
CA MET A 120 6.38 0.09 15.90
C MET A 120 5.99 -0.53 14.56
N LEU A 121 6.53 0.00 13.47
CA LEU A 121 6.39 -0.56 12.14
C LEU A 121 7.62 -1.38 11.78
N TYR A 122 7.40 -2.64 11.42
CA TYR A 122 8.42 -3.57 10.97
C TYR A 122 8.39 -3.62 9.45
N ILE A 123 9.55 -3.51 8.81
CA ILE A 123 9.69 -3.54 7.36
C ILE A 123 10.52 -4.77 7.00
N PHE A 124 9.93 -5.64 6.20
CA PHE A 124 10.53 -6.92 5.81
C PHE A 124 10.81 -6.95 4.31
N THR A 125 11.86 -7.70 3.95
CA THR A 125 12.19 -8.04 2.57
C THR A 125 11.88 -9.52 2.36
N PHE A 126 11.16 -9.85 1.29
CA PHE A 126 10.92 -11.24 0.92
C PHE A 126 12.20 -11.92 0.46
N ILE A 127 12.31 -13.21 0.76
CA ILE A 127 13.35 -14.07 0.23
C ILE A 127 12.75 -15.37 -0.29
N ASN A 128 13.33 -15.88 -1.37
CA ASN A 128 12.85 -17.07 -2.06
C ASN A 128 13.44 -18.34 -1.43
N SER A 129 13.01 -19.49 -1.93
CA SER A 129 13.51 -20.80 -1.51
C SER A 129 15.03 -20.99 -1.72
N GLN A 130 15.66 -20.18 -2.57
CA GLN A 130 17.10 -20.14 -2.81
C GLN A 130 17.85 -19.13 -1.90
N ASN A 131 17.17 -18.51 -0.92
CA ASN A 131 17.69 -17.42 -0.08
C ASN A 131 18.10 -16.15 -0.85
N GLU A 132 17.58 -15.95 -2.05
CA GLU A 132 17.77 -14.73 -2.82
C GLU A 132 16.62 -13.74 -2.57
N ASN A 133 16.86 -12.47 -2.88
CA ASN A 133 15.87 -11.41 -2.70
C ASN A 133 14.65 -11.60 -3.61
N GLY A 134 13.46 -11.62 -3.01
CA GLY A 134 12.17 -11.67 -3.70
C GLY A 134 11.33 -12.87 -3.32
N LEU A 135 10.20 -13.02 -4.01
CA LEU A 135 9.27 -14.14 -3.82
C LEU A 135 9.60 -15.29 -4.79
N ASP A 136 9.29 -16.51 -4.36
CA ASP A 136 9.23 -17.65 -5.28
C ASP A 136 8.26 -17.38 -6.44
N ILE A 137 8.57 -17.92 -7.62
CA ILE A 137 7.86 -17.63 -8.88
C ILE A 137 6.35 -17.86 -8.74
N PHE A 138 5.96 -18.96 -8.10
CA PHE A 138 4.55 -19.30 -7.89
C PHE A 138 3.84 -18.28 -7.00
N VAL A 139 4.42 -17.93 -5.85
CA VAL A 139 3.85 -16.94 -4.93
C VAL A 139 3.77 -15.57 -5.61
N ARG A 140 4.79 -15.21 -6.39
CA ARG A 140 4.81 -13.99 -7.19
C ARG A 140 3.68 -13.95 -8.21
N GLN A 141 3.40 -15.04 -8.91
CA GLN A 141 2.31 -15.13 -9.89
C GLN A 141 0.93 -14.98 -9.25
N LEU A 142 0.75 -15.52 -8.03
CA LEU A 142 -0.49 -15.36 -7.26
C LEU A 142 -0.66 -13.94 -6.70
N LEU A 143 0.40 -13.37 -6.12
CA LEU A 143 0.34 -12.09 -5.44
C LEU A 143 0.19 -10.93 -6.43
N THR A 144 0.85 -10.99 -7.58
CA THR A 144 0.85 -9.90 -8.59
C THR A 144 -0.55 -9.39 -8.95
N PRO A 145 -1.50 -10.22 -9.44
CA PRO A 145 -2.83 -9.74 -9.77
C PRO A 145 -3.58 -9.18 -8.55
N LYS A 146 -3.36 -9.76 -7.37
CA LYS A 146 -3.99 -9.31 -6.11
C LYS A 146 -3.52 -7.91 -5.69
N LEU A 147 -2.23 -7.59 -5.90
CA LEU A 147 -1.72 -6.25 -5.65
C LEU A 147 -2.41 -5.21 -6.53
N TYR A 148 -2.55 -5.49 -7.83
CA TYR A 148 -3.24 -4.59 -8.76
C TYR A 148 -4.72 -4.43 -8.44
N GLU A 149 -5.40 -5.51 -8.01
CA GLU A 149 -6.78 -5.46 -7.52
C GLU A 149 -6.90 -4.51 -6.33
N ILE A 150 -6.10 -4.70 -5.28
CA ILE A 150 -6.10 -3.84 -4.07
C ILE A 150 -5.85 -2.39 -4.45
N MET A 151 -4.89 -2.13 -5.32
CA MET A 151 -4.59 -0.78 -5.78
C MET A 151 -5.75 -0.14 -6.53
N SER A 152 -6.37 -0.86 -7.46
CA SER A 152 -7.52 -0.37 -8.22
C SER A 152 -8.66 0.02 -7.27
N GLU A 153 -8.94 -0.82 -6.28
CA GLU A 153 -9.95 -0.55 -5.24
C GLU A 153 -9.61 0.68 -4.40
N ASN A 154 -8.36 0.79 -3.95
CA ASN A 154 -7.91 1.94 -3.16
C ASN A 154 -8.03 3.24 -3.96
N CYS A 155 -7.61 3.24 -5.22
CA CYS A 155 -7.76 4.39 -6.12
C CYS A 155 -9.23 4.76 -6.31
N LYS A 156 -10.11 3.79 -6.59
CA LYS A 156 -11.55 4.02 -6.72
C LYS A 156 -12.15 4.61 -5.44
N SER A 157 -11.78 4.06 -4.28
CA SER A 157 -12.25 4.54 -2.97
C SER A 157 -11.85 6.00 -2.71
N ILE A 158 -10.59 6.36 -2.97
CA ILE A 158 -10.10 7.74 -2.82
C ILE A 158 -10.84 8.67 -3.77
N LEU A 159 -10.95 8.32 -5.06
CA LEU A 159 -11.64 9.15 -6.04
C LEU A 159 -13.11 9.33 -5.69
N ASN A 160 -13.80 8.26 -5.28
CA ASN A 160 -15.18 8.36 -4.83
C ASN A 160 -15.31 9.29 -3.63
N ARG A 161 -14.43 9.17 -2.63
CA ARG A 161 -14.42 10.08 -1.48
C ARG A 161 -14.17 11.52 -1.89
N LEU A 162 -13.29 11.78 -2.85
CA LEU A 162 -13.00 13.14 -3.31
C LEU A 162 -14.16 13.74 -4.10
N PHE A 163 -14.76 12.99 -5.03
CA PHE A 163 -15.77 13.51 -5.96
C PHE A 163 -17.21 13.46 -5.44
N TYR A 164 -17.56 12.55 -4.52
CA TYR A 164 -18.92 12.49 -3.96
C TYR A 164 -19.04 13.28 -2.65
N LYS A 165 -17.95 13.48 -1.91
CA LYS A 165 -17.96 14.35 -0.72
C LYS A 165 -18.01 15.83 -1.10
N SER A 166 -17.49 16.21 -2.27
CA SER A 166 -17.66 17.55 -2.85
C SER A 166 -19.11 17.86 -3.25
N ASP A 167 -19.87 16.87 -3.72
CA ASP A 167 -21.28 17.05 -4.10
C ASP A 167 -22.18 17.28 -2.86
N MET A 168 -21.87 16.65 -1.73
CA MET A 168 -22.59 16.84 -0.46
C MET A 168 -22.28 18.20 0.21
N ALA A 169 -21.05 18.70 0.09
CA ALA A 169 -20.67 20.00 0.63
C ALA A 169 -21.28 21.17 -0.17
N ASN A 170 -21.43 21.02 -1.49
CA ASN A 170 -22.06 22.05 -2.34
C ASN A 170 -23.59 22.13 -2.18
N ASN A 171 -24.25 21.07 -1.70
CA ASN A 171 -25.70 21.07 -1.48
C ASN A 171 -26.15 21.63 -0.12
N GLN A 172 -25.23 22.02 0.77
CA GLN A 172 -25.55 22.61 2.07
C GLN A 172 -25.43 24.15 2.11
N SER A 173 -25.09 24.80 1.00
CA SER A 173 -24.96 26.26 0.90
C SER A 173 -26.02 26.92 0.01
N LEU A 174 -27.30 26.71 0.32
CA LEU A 174 -28.40 27.55 -0.17
C LEU A 174 -29.32 27.89 1.01
N PRO A 175 -29.18 29.07 1.63
CA PRO A 175 -30.20 29.55 2.55
C PRO A 175 -31.46 29.88 1.75
N PHE A 176 -32.57 29.27 2.14
CA PHE A 176 -33.92 29.62 1.73
C PHE A 176 -34.16 31.13 1.87
N MET A 177 -34.20 31.85 0.74
CA MET A 177 -34.95 33.11 0.64
C MET A 177 -36.37 32.75 0.24
N LYS A 178 -37.29 32.65 1.21
CA LYS A 178 -38.73 32.77 0.94
C LYS A 178 -39.07 34.26 0.91
N LYS A 179 -39.67 34.69 -0.20
CA LYS A 179 -40.40 35.95 -0.34
C LYS A 179 -41.68 35.90 0.48
#